data_AF-A0A9P9FEG3-F1
#
_entry.id   AF-A0A9P9FEG3-F1
#
_cell.length_a   1.000
_cell.length_b   1.000
_cell.length_c   1.000
_cell.angle_alpha   90.00
_cell.angle_beta   90.00
_cell.angle_gamma   90.00
#
_symmetry.space_group_name_H-M   'P 1'
#
loop_
_entity.id
_entity.type
_entity.pdbx_description
1 polymer ?
#
loop_
_entity_poly.entity_id
_entity_poly.type
_entity_poly.pdbx_seq_one_letter_code
_entity_poly.pdbx_strand_id
1 'polypeptide(L)'
;MASSVTDSDAASGPAPGLGHPYYPLNMQIPGFVPNDTSVVRLLPVFGGVIAAVVGSVLVQTAKSKVPLRRVDHFAAAWFALCGFLHVAFEGYYLYYRNQLPGMSTTFAQLWKEYALSDSRYLTNDAFTISVETITAIAWGPLSWLTVRGILANSRSRHVTQLVVCVAHLYGVALYYLTNWMEGQLYGVAYSRPEFLYYWVYYIGFNMPWAIVPVVLLWDSWQQVMRAFSALEEEEARAKKK
;
A
#
# COMPACT_ATOMS: atom_id res chain seq x y z
N MET A 1 -11.54 -12.84 -68.89
CA MET A 1 -10.65 -13.18 -67.75
C MET A 1 -11.33 -12.69 -66.49
N ALA A 2 -12.06 -13.59 -65.83
CA ALA A 2 -12.66 -13.34 -64.53
C ALA A 2 -11.77 -14.02 -63.49
N SER A 3 -11.13 -13.24 -62.62
CA SER A 3 -10.50 -13.75 -61.41
C SER A 3 -11.30 -13.30 -60.22
N SER A 4 -11.93 -14.30 -59.59
CA SER A 4 -12.66 -14.27 -58.34
C SER A 4 -11.76 -13.88 -57.17
N VAL A 5 -12.08 -12.78 -56.50
CA VAL A 5 -11.66 -12.55 -55.11
C VAL A 5 -12.63 -13.34 -54.24
N THR A 6 -12.15 -14.45 -53.68
CA THR A 6 -12.85 -15.17 -52.61
C THR A 6 -12.56 -14.45 -51.30
N ASP A 7 -13.53 -13.72 -50.79
CA ASP A 7 -13.60 -13.36 -49.37
C ASP A 7 -13.73 -14.66 -48.56
N SER A 8 -12.66 -15.00 -47.84
CA SER A 8 -12.69 -16.05 -46.82
C SER A 8 -13.07 -15.40 -45.48
N ASP A 9 -14.37 -15.13 -45.33
CA ASP A 9 -14.98 -15.02 -44.01
C ASP A 9 -15.11 -16.42 -43.39
N ALA A 10 -15.02 -16.46 -42.06
CA ALA A 10 -15.25 -17.60 -41.16
C ALA A 10 -14.03 -18.49 -40.82
N ALA A 11 -13.21 -17.99 -39.90
CA ALA A 11 -12.85 -18.73 -38.69
C ALA A 11 -12.40 -17.77 -37.57
N SER A 12 -13.26 -16.85 -37.14
CA SER A 12 -13.14 -16.29 -35.80
C SER A 12 -13.54 -17.38 -34.80
N GLY A 13 -12.59 -18.29 -34.54
CA GLY A 13 -12.68 -19.17 -33.38
C GLY A 13 -12.91 -18.31 -32.12
N PRO A 14 -13.64 -18.83 -31.12
CA PRO A 14 -13.82 -18.09 -29.87
C PRO A 14 -12.44 -17.69 -29.34
N ALA A 15 -12.25 -16.42 -28.99
CA ALA A 15 -11.05 -15.97 -28.28
C ALA A 15 -10.87 -16.92 -27.08
N PRO A 16 -9.68 -17.52 -26.88
CA PRO A 16 -9.48 -18.47 -25.80
C PRO A 16 -9.94 -17.82 -24.49
N GLY A 17 -10.97 -18.41 -23.87
CA GLY A 17 -11.55 -17.93 -22.63
C GLY A 17 -10.43 -17.72 -21.62
N LEU A 18 -10.27 -16.49 -21.16
CA LEU A 18 -9.15 -16.05 -20.34
C LEU A 18 -9.14 -16.84 -19.03
N GLY A 19 -8.15 -17.72 -18.89
CA GLY A 19 -8.06 -18.74 -17.84
C GLY A 19 -7.68 -18.18 -16.46
N HIS A 20 -8.20 -17.02 -16.05
CA HIS A 20 -7.88 -16.38 -14.78
C HIS A 20 -9.13 -15.87 -14.03
N PRO A 21 -9.07 -15.74 -12.69
CA PRO A 21 -10.22 -15.34 -11.87
C PRO A 21 -10.43 -13.82 -11.71
N TYR A 22 -9.62 -12.97 -12.34
CA TYR A 22 -9.63 -11.52 -12.14
C TYR A 22 -10.66 -10.80 -13.00
N TYR A 23 -11.23 -9.72 -12.46
CA TYR A 23 -12.20 -8.87 -13.16
C TYR A 23 -11.51 -7.63 -13.74
N PRO A 24 -11.90 -7.16 -14.94
CA PRO A 24 -12.93 -7.74 -15.80
C PRO A 24 -12.43 -9.04 -16.47
N LEU A 25 -13.29 -10.06 -16.58
CA LEU A 25 -12.89 -11.40 -17.02
C LEU A 25 -12.29 -11.47 -18.44
N ASN A 26 -12.52 -10.45 -19.26
CA ASN A 26 -11.99 -10.32 -20.60
C ASN A 26 -10.62 -9.59 -20.68
N MET A 27 -10.05 -9.18 -19.55
CA MET A 27 -8.71 -8.58 -19.48
C MET A 27 -7.63 -9.58 -19.90
N GLN A 28 -6.51 -9.11 -20.44
CA GLN A 28 -5.38 -9.99 -20.77
C GLN A 28 -4.34 -9.95 -19.66
N ILE A 29 -3.96 -11.12 -19.15
CA ILE A 29 -2.87 -11.30 -18.18
C ILE A 29 -1.86 -12.30 -18.76
N PRO A 30 -0.89 -11.84 -19.57
CA PRO A 30 0.08 -12.71 -20.22
C PRO A 30 0.89 -13.51 -19.20
N GLY A 31 1.07 -14.81 -19.48
CA GLY A 31 1.86 -15.69 -18.62
C GLY A 31 1.25 -16.00 -17.26
N PHE A 32 -0.07 -15.78 -17.07
CA PHE A 32 -0.73 -16.09 -15.81
C PHE A 32 -0.60 -17.57 -15.43
N VAL A 33 -0.12 -17.80 -14.20
CA VAL A 33 -0.09 -19.11 -13.55
C VAL A 33 -0.81 -18.97 -12.20
N PRO A 34 -1.81 -19.83 -11.90
CA PRO A 34 -2.48 -19.85 -10.60
C PRO A 34 -1.51 -20.06 -9.43
N ASN A 35 -1.90 -19.61 -8.24
CA ASN A 35 -1.15 -19.91 -7.03
C ASN A 35 -1.09 -21.42 -6.80
N ASP A 36 0.11 -21.94 -6.53
CA ASP A 36 0.33 -23.34 -6.14
C ASP A 36 0.20 -23.53 -4.61
N THR A 37 0.24 -22.44 -3.86
CA THR A 37 0.16 -22.42 -2.40
C THR A 37 -1.11 -21.72 -1.97
N SER A 38 -1.91 -22.38 -1.13
CA SER A 38 -3.14 -21.81 -0.57
C SER A 38 -2.85 -20.57 0.28
N VAL A 39 -3.75 -19.56 0.21
CA VAL A 39 -3.67 -18.34 1.04
C VAL A 39 -3.54 -18.63 2.54
N VAL A 40 -4.18 -19.69 3.05
CA VAL A 40 -4.10 -20.13 4.46
C VAL A 40 -2.66 -20.47 4.89
N ARG A 41 -1.80 -20.90 3.95
CA ARG A 41 -0.38 -21.16 4.21
C ARG A 41 0.50 -19.92 3.98
N LEU A 42 0.12 -19.07 3.03
CA LEU A 42 0.86 -17.83 2.74
C LEU A 42 0.74 -16.81 3.88
N LEU A 43 -0.47 -16.64 4.44
CA LEU A 43 -0.75 -15.62 5.45
C LEU A 43 0.08 -15.78 6.73
N PRO A 44 0.23 -16.98 7.35
CA PRO A 44 1.08 -17.13 8.53
C PRO A 44 2.56 -16.85 8.26
N VAL A 45 3.06 -17.22 7.07
CA VAL A 45 4.46 -16.95 6.69
C VAL A 45 4.68 -15.44 6.57
N PHE A 46 3.80 -14.74 5.85
CA PHE A 46 3.89 -13.30 5.71
C PHE A 46 3.67 -12.55 7.03
N GLY A 47 2.67 -12.97 7.80
CA GLY A 47 2.40 -12.47 9.14
C GLY A 47 3.59 -12.67 10.08
N GLY A 48 4.32 -13.78 9.96
CA GLY A 48 5.56 -14.02 10.71
C GLY A 48 6.66 -13.02 10.37
N VAL A 49 6.84 -12.68 9.08
CA VAL A 49 7.81 -11.64 8.66
C VAL A 49 7.41 -10.27 9.20
N ILE A 50 6.13 -9.90 9.06
CA ILE A 50 5.60 -8.64 9.62
C ILE A 50 5.80 -8.60 11.13
N ALA A 51 5.46 -9.67 11.84
CA ALA A 51 5.61 -9.77 13.29
C ALA A 51 7.07 -9.67 13.73
N ALA A 52 8.01 -10.25 12.97
CA ALA A 52 9.43 -10.11 13.24
C ALA A 52 9.90 -8.66 13.08
N VAL A 53 9.49 -7.98 12.00
CA VAL A 53 9.83 -6.57 11.74
C VAL A 53 9.25 -5.67 12.82
N VAL A 54 7.94 -5.70 13.02
CA VAL A 54 7.24 -4.87 14.01
C VAL A 54 7.70 -5.20 15.43
N GLY A 55 7.83 -6.49 15.76
CA GLY A 55 8.30 -6.96 17.05
C GLY A 55 9.71 -6.48 17.37
N SER A 56 10.63 -6.49 16.38
CA SER A 56 11.99 -5.98 16.57
C SER A 56 12.00 -4.49 16.93
N VAL A 57 11.14 -3.67 16.32
CA VAL A 57 11.02 -2.25 16.61
C VAL A 57 10.35 -2.03 17.97
N LEU A 58 9.30 -2.79 18.30
CA LEU A 58 8.67 -2.73 19.61
C LEU A 58 9.65 -3.07 20.74
N VAL A 59 10.47 -4.11 20.57
CA VAL A 59 11.54 -4.45 21.53
C VAL A 59 12.52 -3.30 21.69
N GLN A 60 12.94 -2.65 20.60
CA GLN A 60 13.83 -1.48 20.65
C GLN A 60 13.19 -0.30 21.40
N THR A 61 11.91 -0.01 21.13
CA THR A 61 11.19 1.06 21.85
C THR A 61 11.01 0.75 23.33
N ALA A 62 10.76 -0.52 23.70
CA ALA A 62 10.63 -0.95 25.09
C ALA A 62 11.97 -0.88 25.85
N LYS A 63 13.09 -1.08 25.15
CA LYS A 63 14.45 -0.95 25.69
C LYS A 63 15.01 0.49 25.59
N SER A 64 14.21 1.46 25.17
CA SER A 64 14.64 2.85 25.05
C SER A 64 15.10 3.38 26.40
N LYS A 65 16.27 4.05 26.43
CA LYS A 65 16.79 4.72 27.63
C LYS A 65 15.94 5.91 28.06
N VAL A 66 15.22 6.50 27.11
CA VAL A 66 14.30 7.62 27.34
C VAL A 66 12.88 7.08 27.37
N PRO A 67 12.05 7.43 28.37
CA PRO A 67 10.66 6.98 28.41
C PRO A 67 9.89 7.52 27.20
N LEU A 68 9.29 6.59 26.44
CA LEU A 68 8.45 6.90 25.28
C LEU A 68 6.97 6.87 25.67
N ARG A 69 6.15 7.68 24.99
CA ARG A 69 4.68 7.65 25.21
C ARG A 69 4.11 6.39 24.57
N ARG A 70 2.94 5.92 25.06
CA ARG A 70 2.21 4.80 24.43
C ARG A 70 1.97 4.99 22.93
N VAL A 71 1.63 6.21 22.53
CA VAL A 71 1.45 6.58 21.12
C VAL A 71 2.75 6.49 20.32
N ASP A 72 3.91 6.71 20.93
CA ASP A 72 5.22 6.63 20.25
C ASP A 72 5.60 5.16 19.99
N HIS A 73 5.30 4.24 20.91
CA HIS A 73 5.44 2.79 20.68
C HIS A 73 4.55 2.32 19.53
N PHE A 74 3.28 2.76 19.53
CA PHE A 74 2.33 2.45 18.47
C PHE A 74 2.76 3.04 17.12
N ALA A 75 3.18 4.31 17.09
CA ALA A 75 3.67 4.96 15.88
C ALA A 75 4.91 4.24 15.32
N ALA A 76 5.84 3.82 16.18
CA ALA A 76 7.02 3.07 15.74
C ALA A 76 6.65 1.73 15.10
N ALA A 77 5.69 1.00 15.70
CA ALA A 77 5.17 -0.23 15.12
C ALA A 77 4.47 0.00 13.77
N TRP A 78 3.62 1.02 13.69
CA TRP A 78 2.92 1.41 12.46
C TRP A 78 3.90 1.77 11.35
N PHE A 79 4.84 2.68 11.59
CA PHE A 79 5.82 3.08 10.58
C PHE A 79 6.82 1.98 10.22
N ALA A 80 7.09 1.02 11.11
CA ALA A 80 7.87 -0.17 10.78
C ALA A 80 7.10 -1.09 9.81
N LEU A 81 5.80 -1.29 10.06
CA LEU A 81 4.91 -2.01 9.14
C LEU A 81 4.87 -1.32 7.77
N CYS A 82 4.57 -0.01 7.74
CA CYS A 82 4.53 0.76 6.49
C CYS A 82 5.88 0.73 5.77
N GLY A 83 6.98 0.96 6.49
CA GLY A 83 8.32 0.92 5.91
C GLY A 83 8.66 -0.43 5.28
N PHE A 84 8.25 -1.54 5.90
CA PHE A 84 8.41 -2.88 5.33
C PHE A 84 7.51 -3.10 4.12
N LEU A 85 6.22 -2.79 4.20
CA LEU A 85 5.29 -2.99 3.10
C LEU A 85 5.70 -2.16 1.88
N HIS A 86 6.00 -0.87 2.05
CA HIS A 86 6.37 0.00 0.95
C HIS A 86 7.69 -0.39 0.28
N VAL A 87 8.74 -0.65 1.08
CA VAL A 87 10.06 -0.94 0.50
C VAL A 87 10.16 -2.38 0.01
N ALA A 88 9.69 -3.35 0.79
CA ALA A 88 9.89 -4.76 0.49
C ALA A 88 8.74 -5.35 -0.32
N PHE A 89 7.49 -5.11 0.07
CA PHE A 89 6.33 -5.76 -0.56
C PHE A 89 5.91 -5.05 -1.87
N GLU A 90 5.70 -3.74 -1.82
CA GLU A 90 5.38 -2.90 -2.99
C GLU A 90 6.61 -2.74 -3.90
N GLY A 91 7.80 -2.57 -3.33
CA GLY A 91 9.05 -2.60 -4.09
C GLY A 91 9.26 -3.92 -4.86
N TYR A 92 8.90 -5.06 -4.28
CA TYR A 92 8.90 -6.35 -4.98
C TYR A 92 7.92 -6.35 -6.16
N TYR A 93 6.69 -5.86 -5.94
CA TYR A 93 5.71 -5.72 -7.02
C TYR A 93 6.28 -4.88 -8.16
N LEU A 94 6.79 -3.68 -7.88
CA LEU A 94 7.31 -2.79 -8.92
C LEU A 94 8.43 -3.42 -9.75
N TYR A 95 9.35 -4.13 -9.09
CA TYR A 95 10.47 -4.78 -9.74
C TYR A 95 10.02 -5.94 -10.64
N TYR A 96 9.09 -6.77 -10.16
CA TYR A 96 8.64 -7.98 -10.85
C TYR A 96 7.31 -7.84 -11.61
N ARG A 97 6.67 -6.67 -11.67
CA ARG A 97 5.29 -6.47 -12.17
C ARG A 97 4.98 -7.15 -13.51
N ASN A 98 5.97 -7.19 -14.43
CA ASN A 98 5.81 -7.79 -15.75
C ASN A 98 5.90 -9.33 -15.74
N GLN A 99 6.58 -9.92 -14.75
CA GLN A 99 6.70 -11.38 -14.58
C GLN A 99 5.77 -11.91 -13.50
N LEU A 100 5.25 -11.04 -12.63
CA LEU A 100 4.44 -11.35 -11.45
C LEU A 100 3.33 -12.38 -11.73
N PRO A 101 2.55 -12.29 -12.83
CA PRO A 101 1.47 -13.25 -13.07
C PRO A 101 1.93 -14.72 -13.19
N GLY A 102 3.17 -14.95 -13.64
CA GLY A 102 3.74 -16.29 -13.84
C GLY A 102 4.62 -16.79 -12.70
N MET A 103 4.79 -16.00 -11.63
CA MET A 103 5.69 -16.34 -10.52
C MET A 103 4.96 -17.07 -9.38
N SER A 104 5.69 -17.96 -8.71
CA SER A 104 5.22 -18.71 -7.52
C SER A 104 6.00 -18.37 -6.24
N THR A 105 6.75 -17.27 -6.20
CA THR A 105 7.33 -16.81 -4.93
C THR A 105 6.24 -16.42 -3.93
N THR A 106 6.53 -16.45 -2.64
CA THR A 106 5.54 -16.07 -1.60
C THR A 106 4.95 -14.69 -1.85
N PHE A 107 5.77 -13.69 -2.20
CA PHE A 107 5.27 -12.34 -2.49
C PHE A 107 4.44 -12.29 -3.78
N ALA A 108 4.85 -12.97 -4.85
CA ALA A 108 4.07 -13.01 -6.08
C ALA A 108 2.69 -13.65 -5.87
N GLN A 109 2.64 -14.73 -5.08
CA GLN A 109 1.38 -15.38 -4.76
C GLN A 109 0.47 -14.52 -3.87
N LEU A 110 1.03 -13.77 -2.91
CA LEU A 110 0.28 -12.79 -2.12
C LEU A 110 -0.24 -11.63 -2.98
N TRP A 111 0.55 -11.13 -3.93
CA TRP A 111 0.10 -10.10 -4.87
C TRP A 111 -0.99 -10.61 -5.80
N LYS A 112 -0.89 -11.84 -6.31
CA LYS A 112 -1.97 -12.49 -7.06
C LYS A 112 -3.24 -12.66 -6.22
N GLU A 113 -3.10 -13.07 -4.96
CA GLU A 113 -4.23 -13.16 -4.03
C GLU A 113 -4.87 -11.79 -3.79
N TYR A 114 -4.08 -10.77 -3.53
CA TYR A 114 -4.57 -9.39 -3.34
C TYR A 114 -5.22 -8.83 -4.60
N ALA A 115 -4.69 -9.16 -5.79
CA ALA A 115 -5.24 -8.72 -7.06
C ALA A 115 -6.65 -9.27 -7.36
N LEU A 116 -7.15 -10.26 -6.60
CA LEU A 116 -8.57 -10.65 -6.64
C LEU A 116 -9.50 -9.52 -6.18
N SER A 117 -8.98 -8.62 -5.35
CA SER A 117 -9.67 -7.40 -4.90
C SER A 117 -9.43 -6.20 -5.81
N ASP A 118 -8.34 -6.19 -6.56
CA ASP A 118 -8.01 -5.13 -7.51
C ASP A 118 -7.03 -5.64 -8.58
N SER A 119 -7.57 -6.00 -9.74
CA SER A 119 -6.79 -6.60 -10.81
C SER A 119 -5.82 -5.64 -11.51
N ARG A 120 -5.89 -4.33 -11.22
CA ARG A 120 -4.96 -3.32 -11.74
C ARG A 120 -3.50 -3.62 -11.40
N TYR A 121 -3.26 -4.35 -10.31
CA TYR A 121 -1.95 -4.87 -9.93
C TYR A 121 -1.39 -5.96 -10.87
N LEU A 122 -2.18 -6.52 -11.78
CA LEU A 122 -1.73 -7.51 -12.78
C LEU A 122 -1.74 -6.96 -14.22
N THR A 123 -2.19 -5.73 -14.44
CA THR A 123 -2.34 -5.13 -15.78
C THR A 123 -1.48 -3.90 -16.04
N ASN A 124 -0.51 -3.62 -15.16
CA ASN A 124 0.33 -2.43 -15.29
C ASN A 124 -0.49 -1.12 -15.37
N ASP A 125 -1.53 -1.01 -14.54
CA ASP A 125 -2.30 0.23 -14.46
C ASP A 125 -1.40 1.43 -14.11
N ALA A 126 -1.63 2.56 -14.79
CA ALA A 126 -0.77 3.73 -14.67
C ALA A 126 -0.86 4.35 -13.28
N PHE A 127 -2.04 4.34 -12.67
CA PHE A 127 -2.24 4.90 -11.34
C PHE A 127 -1.58 4.01 -10.28
N THR A 128 -1.82 2.69 -10.28
CA THR A 128 -1.19 1.78 -9.32
C THR A 128 0.33 1.82 -9.45
N ILE A 129 0.90 1.74 -10.66
CA ILE A 129 2.36 1.85 -10.82
C ILE A 129 2.89 3.17 -10.26
N SER A 130 2.21 4.29 -10.53
CA SER A 130 2.67 5.61 -10.11
C SER A 130 2.63 5.77 -8.59
N VAL A 131 1.51 5.42 -7.96
CA VAL A 131 1.37 5.55 -6.51
C VAL A 131 2.34 4.63 -5.78
N GLU A 132 2.47 3.37 -6.23
CA GLU A 132 3.36 2.39 -5.63
C GLU A 132 4.84 2.77 -5.82
N THR A 133 5.19 3.37 -6.96
CA THR A 133 6.56 3.87 -7.17
C THR A 133 6.91 4.94 -6.14
N ILE A 134 6.00 5.90 -5.92
CA ILE A 134 6.23 6.96 -4.93
C ILE A 134 6.24 6.39 -3.51
N THR A 135 5.35 5.44 -3.18
CA THR A 135 5.35 4.80 -1.86
C THR A 135 6.66 4.08 -1.59
N ALA A 136 7.16 3.30 -2.55
CA ALA A 136 8.39 2.54 -2.40
C ALA A 136 9.64 3.43 -2.27
N ILE A 137 9.77 4.51 -3.06
CA ILE A 137 10.99 5.33 -3.07
C ILE A 137 10.97 6.49 -2.07
N ALA A 138 9.80 6.95 -1.63
CA ALA A 138 9.66 8.10 -0.72
C ALA A 138 9.00 7.72 0.60
N TRP A 139 7.78 7.18 0.60
CA TRP A 139 7.02 6.95 1.83
C TRP A 139 7.59 5.82 2.67
N GLY A 140 8.12 4.76 2.06
CA GLY A 140 8.83 3.68 2.73
C GLY A 140 10.08 4.16 3.46
N PRO A 141 11.04 4.80 2.78
CA PRO A 141 12.23 5.38 3.42
C PRO A 141 11.90 6.43 4.49
N LEU A 142 10.90 7.30 4.27
CA LEU A 142 10.46 8.27 5.28
C LEU A 142 9.78 7.60 6.49
N SER A 143 9.12 6.46 6.30
CA SER A 143 8.57 5.65 7.41
C SER A 143 9.71 5.11 8.28
N TRP A 144 10.75 4.54 7.68
CA TRP A 144 11.95 4.11 8.41
C TRP A 144 12.68 5.25 9.10
N LEU A 145 12.76 6.42 8.45
CA LEU A 145 13.32 7.63 9.04
C LEU A 145 12.50 8.08 10.27
N THR A 146 11.18 7.93 10.22
CA THR A 146 10.29 8.23 11.35
C THR A 146 10.53 7.25 12.51
N VAL A 147 10.66 5.95 12.24
CA VAL A 147 11.04 4.95 13.26
C VAL A 147 12.37 5.32 13.92
N ARG A 148 13.39 5.64 13.11
CA ARG A 148 14.70 6.08 13.62
C ARG A 148 14.57 7.35 14.47
N GLY A 149 13.74 8.30 14.05
CA GLY A 149 13.45 9.52 14.80
C GLY A 149 12.80 9.24 16.15
N ILE A 150 11.87 8.28 16.23
CA ILE A 150 11.25 7.83 17.48
C ILE A 150 12.30 7.21 18.40
N LEU A 151 13.09 6.25 17.89
CA LEU A 151 14.12 5.55 18.67
C LEU A 151 15.24 6.48 19.18
N ALA A 152 15.58 7.50 18.40
CA ALA A 152 16.56 8.52 18.77
C ALA A 152 15.96 9.63 19.66
N ASN A 153 14.66 9.55 20.02
CA ASN A 153 13.90 10.61 20.67
C ASN A 153 14.08 11.99 19.99
N SER A 154 14.17 12.00 18.66
CA SER A 154 14.30 13.22 17.87
C SER A 154 12.94 13.88 17.68
N ARG A 155 12.86 15.20 17.96
CA ARG A 155 11.66 16.01 17.70
C ARG A 155 11.34 16.12 16.22
N SER A 156 12.36 16.02 15.34
CA SER A 156 12.17 16.08 13.88
C SER A 156 11.32 14.92 13.33
N ARG A 157 11.11 13.85 14.12
CA ARG A 157 10.20 12.76 13.75
C ARG A 157 8.79 13.25 13.40
N HIS A 158 8.33 14.34 14.04
CA HIS A 158 6.97 14.83 13.82
C HIS A 158 6.80 15.41 12.41
N VAL A 159 7.87 15.94 11.82
CA VAL A 159 7.88 16.40 10.43
C VAL A 159 7.71 15.21 9.48
N THR A 160 8.52 14.16 9.65
CA THR A 160 8.44 12.98 8.77
C THR A 160 7.12 12.22 8.97
N GLN A 161 6.65 12.11 10.21
CA GLN A 161 5.33 11.54 10.54
C GLN A 161 4.20 12.32 9.86
N LEU A 162 4.20 13.66 9.92
CA LEU A 162 3.18 14.49 9.25
C LEU A 162 3.18 14.25 7.74
N VAL A 163 4.35 14.34 7.11
CA VAL A 163 4.49 14.16 5.65
C VAL A 163 3.96 12.80 5.21
N VAL A 164 4.38 11.72 5.87
CA VAL A 164 3.94 10.37 5.51
C VAL A 164 2.45 10.17 5.80
N CYS A 165 1.92 10.69 6.92
CA CYS A 165 0.50 10.56 7.22
C CYS A 165 -0.38 11.27 6.18
N VAL A 166 -0.02 12.50 5.78
CA VAL A 166 -0.75 13.19 4.71
C VAL A 166 -0.66 12.41 3.40
N ALA A 167 0.52 11.90 3.05
CA ALA A 167 0.72 11.11 1.85
C ALA A 167 -0.13 9.83 1.85
N HIS A 168 -0.24 9.11 2.97
CA HIS A 168 -1.10 7.93 3.10
C HIS A 168 -2.58 8.27 2.92
N LEU A 169 -3.07 9.34 3.57
CA LEU A 169 -4.45 9.79 3.43
C LEU A 169 -4.78 10.19 1.99
N TYR A 170 -3.85 10.91 1.34
CA TYR A 170 -4.02 11.31 -0.05
C TYR A 170 -3.97 10.12 -1.00
N GLY A 171 -3.00 9.21 -0.81
CA GLY A 171 -2.83 8.01 -1.63
C GLY A 171 -4.04 7.08 -1.55
N VAL A 172 -4.56 6.79 -0.35
CA VAL A 172 -5.74 5.93 -0.18
C VAL A 172 -7.01 6.57 -0.74
N ALA A 173 -7.16 7.90 -0.58
CA ALA A 173 -8.28 8.63 -1.17
C ALA A 173 -8.25 8.55 -2.70
N LEU A 174 -7.08 8.77 -3.32
CA LEU A 174 -6.91 8.61 -4.76
C LEU A 174 -7.14 7.16 -5.21
N TYR A 175 -6.67 6.17 -4.45
CA TYR A 175 -6.84 4.76 -4.77
C TYR A 175 -8.31 4.33 -4.85
N TYR A 176 -9.12 4.78 -3.88
CA TYR A 176 -10.56 4.58 -3.91
C TYR A 176 -11.25 5.40 -5.00
N LEU A 177 -10.87 6.67 -5.14
CA LEU A 177 -11.51 7.58 -6.08
C LEU A 177 -11.27 7.16 -7.53
N THR A 178 -10.07 6.74 -7.90
CA THR A 178 -9.77 6.31 -9.28
C THR A 178 -10.56 5.07 -9.67
N ASN A 179 -10.58 4.05 -8.81
CA ASN A 179 -11.38 2.85 -9.03
C ASN A 179 -12.87 3.18 -9.16
N TRP A 180 -13.39 4.01 -8.26
CA TRP A 180 -14.79 4.43 -8.30
C TRP A 180 -15.12 5.20 -9.57
N MET A 181 -14.30 6.19 -9.95
CA MET A 181 -14.48 6.99 -11.16
C MET A 181 -14.41 6.13 -12.42
N GLU A 182 -13.46 5.21 -12.52
CA GLU A 182 -13.38 4.30 -13.67
C GLU A 182 -14.61 3.39 -13.76
N GLY A 183 -15.13 2.92 -12.63
CA GLY A 183 -16.41 2.22 -12.59
C GLY A 183 -17.58 3.08 -13.09
N GLN A 184 -17.63 4.36 -12.73
CA GLN A 184 -18.70 5.27 -13.19
C GLN A 184 -18.55 5.66 -14.67
N LEU A 185 -17.32 5.89 -15.14
CA LEU A 185 -17.05 6.41 -16.49
C LEU A 185 -17.03 5.31 -17.55
N TYR A 186 -16.50 4.13 -17.21
CA TYR A 186 -16.23 3.06 -18.16
C TYR A 186 -16.97 1.76 -17.83
N GLY A 187 -17.72 1.70 -16.71
CA GLY A 187 -18.45 0.50 -16.31
C GLY A 187 -17.55 -0.68 -15.96
N VAL A 188 -16.28 -0.43 -15.64
CA VAL A 188 -15.29 -1.47 -15.30
C VAL A 188 -15.30 -1.76 -13.81
N ALA A 189 -15.18 -3.04 -13.47
CA ALA A 189 -14.95 -3.49 -12.10
C ALA A 189 -13.63 -4.25 -12.05
N TYR A 190 -12.74 -3.88 -11.14
CA TYR A 190 -11.44 -4.54 -10.95
C TYR A 190 -11.44 -5.55 -9.80
N SER A 191 -12.40 -5.44 -8.89
CA SER A 191 -12.61 -6.42 -7.83
C SER A 191 -13.53 -7.53 -8.31
N ARG A 192 -13.26 -8.74 -7.85
CA ARG A 192 -14.24 -9.81 -7.84
C ARG A 192 -15.50 -9.43 -7.03
N PRO A 193 -16.69 -9.96 -7.39
CA PRO A 193 -17.96 -9.55 -6.79
C PRO A 193 -18.22 -10.12 -5.39
N GLU A 194 -17.47 -11.15 -4.96
CA GLU A 194 -17.66 -11.73 -3.64
C GLU A 194 -17.32 -10.73 -2.53
N PHE A 195 -18.11 -10.77 -1.44
CA PHE A 195 -17.95 -9.87 -0.29
C PHE A 195 -16.52 -9.81 0.25
N LEU A 196 -15.85 -10.96 0.29
CA LEU A 196 -14.46 -11.09 0.74
C LEU A 196 -13.52 -10.14 -0.02
N TYR A 197 -13.59 -10.13 -1.35
CA TYR A 197 -12.61 -9.40 -2.15
C TYR A 197 -12.88 -7.90 -2.13
N TYR A 198 -14.13 -7.48 -2.25
CA TYR A 198 -14.41 -6.03 -2.24
C TYR A 198 -14.37 -5.43 -0.83
N TRP A 199 -15.06 -6.03 0.15
CA TRP A 199 -15.21 -5.41 1.47
C TRP A 199 -14.05 -5.71 2.41
N VAL A 200 -13.53 -6.94 2.40
CA VAL A 200 -12.45 -7.31 3.32
C VAL A 200 -11.09 -6.91 2.75
N TYR A 201 -10.80 -7.26 1.49
CA TYR A 201 -9.49 -6.95 0.90
C TYR A 201 -9.44 -5.50 0.42
N TYR A 202 -10.27 -5.13 -0.56
CA TYR A 202 -10.18 -3.81 -1.19
C TYR A 202 -10.48 -2.67 -0.20
N ILE A 203 -11.62 -2.71 0.49
CA ILE A 203 -11.93 -1.70 1.52
C ILE A 203 -11.14 -1.98 2.82
N GLY A 204 -11.27 -3.17 3.39
CA GLY A 204 -10.77 -3.48 4.72
C GLY A 204 -9.25 -3.43 4.88
N PHE A 205 -8.46 -3.93 3.91
CA PHE A 205 -7.00 -3.87 4.03
C PHE A 205 -6.42 -2.47 3.77
N ASN A 206 -7.11 -1.62 3.01
CA ASN A 206 -6.65 -0.26 2.75
C ASN A 206 -7.12 0.76 3.82
N MET A 207 -8.24 0.48 4.51
CA MET A 207 -8.80 1.35 5.55
C MET A 207 -7.83 1.75 6.69
N PRO A 208 -6.90 0.90 7.16
CA PRO A 208 -5.89 1.30 8.13
C PRO A 208 -5.08 2.55 7.72
N TRP A 209 -4.75 2.70 6.43
CA TRP A 209 -4.06 3.87 5.89
C TRP A 209 -4.97 5.11 5.78
N ALA A 210 -6.28 4.97 5.97
CA ALA A 210 -7.20 6.10 6.15
C ALA A 210 -7.36 6.50 7.63
N ILE A 211 -7.30 5.54 8.56
CA ILE A 211 -7.62 5.78 9.99
C ILE A 211 -6.36 6.12 10.80
N VAL A 212 -5.34 5.26 10.75
CA VAL A 212 -4.15 5.40 11.61
C VAL A 212 -3.41 6.71 11.31
N PRO A 213 -3.22 7.12 10.04
CA PRO A 213 -2.61 8.40 9.72
C PRO A 213 -3.35 9.60 10.30
N VAL A 214 -4.69 9.61 10.40
CA VAL A 214 -5.43 10.73 11.02
C VAL A 214 -5.04 10.88 12.49
N VAL A 215 -4.98 9.78 13.23
CA VAL A 215 -4.62 9.79 14.66
C VAL A 215 -3.19 10.27 14.86
N LEU A 216 -2.24 9.78 14.06
CA LEU A 216 -0.84 10.16 14.16
C LEU A 216 -0.56 11.58 13.64
N LEU A 217 -1.30 12.03 12.64
CA LEU A 217 -1.28 13.41 12.16
C LEU A 217 -1.74 14.35 13.27
N TRP A 218 -2.85 14.01 13.95
CA TRP A 218 -3.36 14.79 15.08
C TRP A 218 -2.35 14.87 16.23
N ASP A 219 -1.69 13.76 16.59
CA ASP A 219 -0.64 13.78 17.61
C ASP A 219 0.50 14.72 17.23
N SER A 220 1.04 14.61 16.00
CA SER A 220 2.11 15.50 15.54
C SER A 220 1.66 16.96 15.50
N TRP A 221 0.43 17.24 15.04
CA TRP A 221 -0.13 18.59 15.02
C TRP A 221 -0.14 19.20 16.42
N GLN A 222 -0.65 18.47 17.41
CA GLN A 222 -0.70 18.93 18.81
C GLN A 222 0.71 19.19 19.37
N GLN A 223 1.69 18.36 19.04
CA GLN A 223 3.07 18.53 19.50
C GLN A 223 3.74 19.74 18.85
N VAL A 224 3.46 20.03 17.58
CA VAL A 224 3.91 21.23 16.89
C VAL A 224 3.30 22.48 17.52
N MET A 225 1.98 22.51 17.72
CA MET A 225 1.30 23.66 18.32
C MET A 225 1.82 23.98 19.73
N ARG A 226 2.00 22.95 20.57
CA ARG A 226 2.58 23.13 21.91
C ARG A 226 3.99 23.71 21.88
N ALA A 227 4.81 23.31 20.92
CA ALA A 227 6.16 23.83 20.78
C ALA A 227 6.16 25.32 20.42
N PHE A 228 5.28 25.74 19.50
CA PHE A 228 5.13 27.15 19.14
C PHE A 228 4.58 28.00 20.28
N SER A 229 3.54 27.54 20.99
CA SER A 229 3.01 28.28 22.14
C SER A 229 4.06 28.45 23.25
N ALA A 230 4.88 27.43 23.52
CA ALA A 230 5.95 27.54 24.50
C ALA A 230 7.03 28.57 24.09
N LEU A 231 7.35 28.65 22.80
CA LEU A 231 8.29 29.64 22.26
C LEU A 231 7.73 31.06 22.39
N GLU A 232 6.47 31.28 22.04
CA GLU A 232 5.80 32.57 22.16
C GLU A 232 5.76 33.08 23.62
N GLU A 233 5.49 32.18 24.59
CA GLU A 233 5.54 32.53 26.00
C GLU A 233 6.94 32.94 26.46
N GLU A 234 7.98 32.26 25.98
CA GLU A 234 9.37 32.57 26.31
C GLU A 234 9.76 33.94 25.74
N GLU A 235 9.44 34.22 24.48
CA GLU A 235 9.67 35.52 23.84
C GLU A 235 8.93 36.65 24.56
N ALA A 236 7.68 36.41 24.98
CA ALA A 236 6.90 37.38 25.73
C ALA A 236 7.50 37.67 27.12
N ARG A 237 8.08 36.66 27.78
CA ARG A 237 8.80 36.84 29.06
C ARG A 237 10.11 37.58 28.85
N ALA A 238 10.84 37.32 27.77
CA ALA A 238 12.09 38.00 27.44
C ALA A 238 11.87 39.50 27.16
N LYS A 239 10.77 39.87 26.47
CA LYS A 239 10.41 41.28 26.20
C LYS A 239 9.97 42.06 27.45
N LYS A 240 9.61 41.38 28.54
CA LYS A 240 9.20 41.98 29.82
C LYS A 240 10.36 42.16 30.81
N LYS A 241 11.54 41.61 30.52
CA LYS A 241 12.77 41.80 31.30
C LYS A 241 13.59 42.93 30.69
#